data_AF-A0A661PK72-F1
#
_entry.id   AF-A0A661PK72-F1
#
_cell.length_a   1.000
_cell.length_b   1.000
_cell.length_c   1.000
_cell.angle_alpha   90.00
_cell.angle_beta   90.00
_cell.angle_gamma   90.00
#
_symmetry.space_group_name_H-M   'P 1'
#
loop_
_entity.id
_entity.type
_entity.pdbx_description
1 polymer ?
#
loop_
_entity_poly.entity_id
_entity_poly.type
_entity_poly.pdbx_seq_one_letter_code
_entity_poly.pdbx_strand_id
1 'polypeptide(L)'
;MTAYVKKALFIFDDTSKYLCESLVENPFEVEIVCVEISKLESQLQAGSEVIEHVVVAGSLALIKKVFALAKAHPFGIGLLALPKQRALMNCFDLSPTSNAGIDLALQADVAQSLDLVFCNDKMLLFKATIGRLPLLDAADDSSRFQLLQRGAKQLINIQLLPFKFTTGSEKSVATCACGCMIIQHHRGTFAAKSLGYNCSSIDGKVSLLISAPFSIYSYLQFILRSLLSRHRGADIPKTVGSIESSKIVIDSAINLEVSIDGENATTTPVLCRVEEKVVRVNIGTRAREELLDPETVKKEKLDIANLPKGKEVHKLQQKHLPFFSIAAEERFKTLFIALRDDARIDFSYVVLMLLSTLLATIGLYLNSSAVVIGAMLLAPLMAPIVSLAMGLLRRNDELTINSLWKIGLGILLALSSSALLVLVFSYKPITSEMMGRLNPSLLDLGVAIIAGIAAAYTKSFKEIMQGLAGVAIAVALVPPLAVAGIGLGRGDLFFFSQAFLLFLTNLVGIILAALLTFRVLGFSPAVKARRSVFIVLLMMVMITVPLYFSY
;
A
#
# COMPACT_ATOMS: atom_id res chain seq x y z
N MET A 1 18.17 44.46 -8.34
CA MET A 1 19.48 44.29 -7.69
C MET A 1 19.22 43.61 -6.36
N THR A 2 19.92 42.53 -6.06
CA THR A 2 19.84 41.83 -4.78
C THR A 2 20.47 42.70 -3.70
N ALA A 3 19.78 42.96 -2.60
CA ALA A 3 20.33 43.70 -1.46
C ALA A 3 21.01 42.74 -0.47
N TYR A 4 22.21 43.11 -0.02
CA TYR A 4 22.97 42.37 0.98
C TYR A 4 22.95 43.08 2.33
N VAL A 5 23.15 42.32 3.40
CA VAL A 5 23.36 42.89 4.73
C VAL A 5 24.69 43.65 4.79
N LYS A 6 24.77 44.71 5.60
CA LYS A 6 26.01 45.52 5.71
C LYS A 6 27.09 44.83 6.53
N LYS A 7 26.68 44.17 7.62
CA LYS A 7 27.55 43.48 8.56
C LYS A 7 26.91 42.15 8.96
N ALA A 8 27.70 41.10 9.07
CA ALA A 8 27.24 39.78 9.50
C ALA A 8 28.26 39.13 10.45
N LEU A 9 27.76 38.36 11.43
CA LEU A 9 28.60 37.50 12.26
C LEU A 9 28.63 36.10 11.68
N PHE A 10 29.81 35.57 11.39
CA PHE A 10 29.97 34.18 11.00
C PHE A 10 30.28 33.31 12.22
N ILE A 11 29.36 32.40 12.55
CA ILE A 11 29.50 31.46 13.66
C ILE A 11 29.91 30.10 13.12
N PHE A 12 31.02 29.59 13.66
CA PHE A 12 31.60 28.33 13.23
C PHE A 12 31.98 27.42 14.41
N ASP A 13 32.16 26.14 14.09
CA ASP A 13 32.80 25.14 14.93
C ASP A 13 34.07 24.62 14.22
N ASP A 14 34.76 23.64 14.82
CA ASP A 14 35.98 23.06 14.23
C ASP A 14 35.77 22.51 12.82
N THR A 15 34.55 22.11 12.47
CA THR A 15 34.25 21.52 11.14
C THR A 15 34.11 22.56 10.04
N SER A 16 33.87 23.83 10.39
CA SER A 16 33.59 24.92 9.46
C SER A 16 34.54 26.10 9.56
N LYS A 17 35.52 26.06 10.47
CA LYS A 17 36.56 27.10 10.65
C LYS A 17 37.29 27.47 9.35
N TYR A 18 37.50 26.51 8.45
CA TYR A 18 38.16 26.75 7.17
C TYR A 18 37.40 27.73 6.25
N LEU A 19 36.12 28.00 6.51
CA LEU A 19 35.30 28.91 5.72
C LEU A 19 35.50 30.39 6.10
N CYS A 20 36.16 30.67 7.22
CA CYS A 20 36.38 32.05 7.69
C CYS A 20 37.07 32.92 6.65
N GLU A 21 38.18 32.45 6.07
CA GLU A 21 38.95 33.20 5.07
C GLU A 21 38.09 33.51 3.84
N SER A 22 37.42 32.50 3.29
CA SER A 22 36.55 32.65 2.11
C SER A 22 35.35 33.56 2.34
N LEU A 23 34.85 33.66 3.58
CA LEU A 23 33.74 34.54 3.93
C LEU A 23 34.20 35.98 4.15
N VAL A 24 35.36 36.20 4.77
CA VAL A 24 35.93 37.53 4.90
C VAL A 24 36.27 38.12 3.52
N GLU A 25 36.75 37.30 2.59
CA GLU A 25 37.06 37.69 1.20
C GLU A 25 35.84 37.62 0.25
N ASN A 26 34.61 37.71 0.78
CA ASN A 26 33.41 37.57 -0.05
C ASN A 26 33.32 38.67 -1.13
N PRO A 27 32.79 38.36 -2.32
CA PRO A 27 32.68 39.31 -3.43
C PRO A 27 31.51 40.31 -3.30
N PHE A 28 30.79 40.30 -2.16
CA PHE A 28 29.53 41.02 -1.97
C PHE A 28 29.68 42.27 -1.09
N GLU A 29 30.91 42.66 -0.77
CA GLU A 29 31.25 43.85 0.03
C GLU A 29 30.61 43.85 1.44
N VAL A 30 30.32 42.67 2.00
CA VAL A 30 29.76 42.52 3.35
C VAL A 30 30.87 42.39 4.37
N GLU A 31 30.81 43.16 5.46
CA GLU A 31 31.76 43.02 6.57
C GLU A 31 31.41 41.79 7.42
N ILE A 32 32.29 40.79 7.45
CA ILE A 32 32.07 39.53 8.19
C ILE A 32 33.04 39.41 9.36
N VAL A 33 32.49 39.26 10.57
CA VAL A 33 33.27 38.99 11.78
C VAL A 33 33.13 37.52 12.16
N CYS A 34 34.24 36.79 12.17
CA CYS A 34 34.26 35.37 12.48
C CYS A 34 34.31 35.14 14.00
N VAL A 35 33.34 34.41 14.54
CA VAL A 35 33.22 34.12 15.97
C VAL A 35 33.06 32.62 16.20
N GLU A 36 33.93 32.08 17.04
CA GLU A 36 33.84 30.69 17.47
C GLU A 36 32.66 30.52 18.45
N ILE A 37 31.91 29.41 18.34
CA ILE A 37 30.71 29.16 19.15
C ILE A 37 30.93 29.32 20.66
N SER A 38 32.12 28.97 21.17
CA SER A 38 32.49 29.06 22.58
C SER A 38 32.48 30.50 23.13
N LYS A 39 32.68 31.49 22.26
CA LYS A 39 32.75 32.93 22.60
C LYS A 39 31.45 33.69 22.30
N LEU A 40 30.49 33.03 21.66
CA LEU A 40 29.26 33.64 21.17
C LEU A 40 28.39 34.21 22.30
N GLU A 41 28.13 33.42 23.35
CA GLU A 41 27.31 33.86 24.49
C GLU A 41 27.94 35.04 25.23
N SER A 42 29.27 35.03 25.39
CA SER A 42 29.99 36.14 26.03
C SER A 42 29.97 37.44 25.22
N GLN A 43 29.98 37.36 23.88
CA GLN A 43 29.89 38.55 23.03
C GLN A 43 28.47 39.12 22.97
N LEU A 44 27.45 38.27 22.99
CA LEU A 44 26.04 38.68 23.06
C LEU A 44 25.72 39.41 24.37
N GLN A 45 26.34 39.01 25.48
CA GLN A 45 26.16 39.65 26.80
C GLN A 45 26.97 40.96 26.96
N ALA A 46 28.05 41.15 26.20
CA ALA A 46 28.93 42.33 26.29
C ALA A 46 28.36 43.62 25.65
N GLY A 47 27.19 43.54 25.01
CA GLY A 47 26.25 44.67 24.88
C GLY A 47 26.68 45.88 24.05
N SER A 48 27.49 45.76 22.99
CA SER A 48 27.92 46.95 22.22
C SER A 48 27.64 46.96 20.71
N GLU A 49 27.16 45.88 20.10
CA GLU A 49 26.74 45.92 18.68
C GLU A 49 25.39 45.21 18.48
N VAL A 50 24.47 45.90 17.78
CA VAL A 50 23.19 45.31 17.35
C VAL A 50 23.50 44.31 16.23
N ILE A 51 23.38 43.03 16.54
CA ILE A 51 23.58 41.96 15.56
C ILE A 51 22.33 41.87 14.71
N GLU A 52 22.39 42.36 13.47
CA GLU A 52 21.27 42.29 12.54
C GLU A 52 21.19 40.93 11.83
N HIS A 53 22.34 40.31 11.55
CA HIS A 53 22.43 39.09 10.76
C HIS A 53 23.58 38.17 11.18
N VAL A 54 23.32 36.87 11.16
CA VAL A 54 24.24 35.82 11.57
C VAL A 54 24.31 34.76 10.47
N VAL A 55 25.51 34.45 10.00
CA VAL A 55 25.78 33.33 9.11
C VAL A 55 26.28 32.16 9.93
N VAL A 56 25.73 30.97 9.73
CA VAL A 56 26.17 29.75 10.45
C VAL A 56 26.50 28.63 9.48
N ALA A 57 27.67 28.01 9.69
CA ALA A 57 28.09 26.78 9.05
C ALA A 57 28.66 25.84 10.11
N GLY A 58 28.34 24.55 10.08
CA GLY A 58 28.93 23.56 11.00
C GLY A 58 27.99 22.42 11.34
N SER A 59 28.19 21.78 12.48
CA SER A 59 27.36 20.66 12.96
C SER A 59 25.88 21.03 13.15
N LEU A 60 24.98 20.05 13.11
CA LEU A 60 23.55 20.30 13.33
C LEU A 60 23.28 20.84 14.74
N ALA A 61 24.09 20.42 15.72
CA ALA A 61 24.05 20.94 17.08
C ALA A 61 24.37 22.45 17.15
N LEU A 62 25.37 22.92 16.38
CA LEU A 62 25.68 24.34 16.25
C LEU A 62 24.49 25.11 15.67
N ILE A 63 23.90 24.62 14.58
CA ILE A 63 22.75 25.27 13.92
C ILE A 63 21.57 25.39 14.89
N LYS A 64 21.24 24.31 15.63
CA LYS A 64 20.17 24.31 16.65
C LYS A 64 20.45 25.31 17.78
N LYS A 65 21.70 25.49 18.19
CA LYS A 65 22.09 26.50 19.18
C LYS A 65 21.89 27.92 18.66
N VAL A 66 22.31 28.20 17.42
CA VAL A 66 22.09 29.52 16.80
C VAL A 66 20.59 29.84 16.68
N PHE A 67 19.77 28.85 16.33
CA PHE A 67 18.31 29.02 16.28
C PHE A 67 17.72 29.30 17.67
N ALA A 68 18.21 28.62 18.71
CA ALA A 68 17.80 28.88 20.09
C ALA A 68 18.21 30.29 20.57
N LEU A 69 19.34 30.81 20.10
CA LEU A 69 19.77 32.19 20.38
C LEU A 69 18.95 33.23 19.60
N ALA A 70 18.62 32.95 18.34
CA ALA A 70 17.77 33.81 17.53
C ALA A 70 16.36 33.97 18.12
N LYS A 71 15.89 32.96 18.86
CA LYS A 71 14.67 33.05 19.66
C LYS A 71 14.78 34.05 20.81
N ALA A 72 15.93 34.14 21.47
CA ALA A 72 16.16 35.08 22.57
C ALA A 72 16.50 36.50 22.08
N HIS A 73 17.18 36.61 20.93
CA HIS A 73 17.59 37.86 20.31
C HIS A 73 17.25 37.82 18.82
N PRO A 74 16.30 38.64 18.33
CA PRO A 74 15.81 38.52 16.96
C PRO A 74 16.82 39.06 15.93
N PHE A 75 17.54 38.16 15.26
CA PHE A 75 18.43 38.44 14.12
C PHE A 75 18.08 37.58 12.91
N GLY A 76 18.53 37.98 11.71
CA GLY A 76 18.44 37.18 10.49
C GLY A 76 19.50 36.07 10.49
N ILE A 77 19.18 34.92 9.89
CA ILE A 77 20.07 33.74 9.84
C ILE A 77 20.35 33.35 8.39
N GLY A 78 21.62 33.41 8.00
CA GLY A 78 22.15 32.79 6.79
C GLY A 78 22.65 31.38 7.07
N LEU A 79 22.14 30.37 6.38
CA LEU A 79 22.59 28.99 6.52
C LEU A 79 23.59 28.62 5.42
N LEU A 80 24.75 28.09 5.82
CA LEU A 80 25.73 27.49 4.91
C LEU A 80 25.82 25.99 5.18
N ALA A 81 25.36 25.19 4.21
CA ALA A 81 25.34 23.75 4.35
C ALA A 81 26.67 23.11 3.94
N LEU A 82 27.24 22.31 4.84
CA LEU A 82 28.44 21.52 4.54
C LEU A 82 28.13 20.45 3.48
N PRO A 83 29.11 20.00 2.67
CA PRO A 83 28.87 19.07 1.55
C PRO A 83 28.15 17.76 1.90
N LYS A 84 28.30 17.29 3.14
CA LYS A 84 27.66 16.05 3.64
C LYS A 84 26.22 16.27 4.13
N GLN A 85 25.75 17.51 4.32
CA GLN A 85 24.46 17.84 4.93
C GLN A 85 23.33 17.94 3.91
N ARG A 86 23.06 16.86 3.17
CA ARG A 86 22.01 16.85 2.12
C ARG A 86 20.60 17.14 2.63
N ALA A 87 20.26 16.70 3.84
CA ALA A 87 18.95 16.99 4.43
C ALA A 87 18.75 18.51 4.62
N LEU A 88 19.76 19.20 5.16
CA LEU A 88 19.75 20.66 5.32
C LEU A 88 19.63 21.37 3.97
N MET A 89 20.44 20.95 2.98
CA MET A 89 20.37 21.49 1.61
C MET A 89 18.99 21.31 0.98
N ASN A 90 18.39 20.13 1.10
CA ASN A 90 17.09 19.84 0.49
C ASN A 90 15.93 20.58 1.18
N CYS A 91 15.95 20.71 2.52
CA CYS A 91 14.87 21.34 3.29
C CYS A 91 14.81 22.85 3.08
N PHE A 92 15.97 23.50 3.02
CA PHE A 92 16.09 24.96 2.92
C PHE A 92 16.47 25.44 1.50
N ASP A 93 16.56 24.51 0.54
CA ASP A 93 16.97 24.76 -0.87
C ASP A 93 18.32 25.49 -0.95
N LEU A 94 19.29 25.04 -0.14
CA LEU A 94 20.61 25.65 -0.02
C LEU A 94 21.58 25.03 -1.04
N SER A 95 22.44 25.89 -1.59
CA SER A 95 23.63 25.43 -2.31
C SER A 95 24.72 25.01 -1.32
N PRO A 96 25.63 24.09 -1.69
CA PRO A 96 26.81 23.76 -0.88
C PRO A 96 27.66 25.01 -0.62
N THR A 97 28.59 24.96 0.34
CA THR A 97 29.61 26.00 0.61
C THR A 97 30.37 26.39 -0.66
N SER A 98 29.81 27.34 -1.38
CA SER A 98 30.20 27.84 -2.71
C SER A 98 29.73 29.29 -2.79
N ASN A 99 30.20 30.06 -3.76
CA ASN A 99 29.81 31.47 -3.89
C ASN A 99 28.29 31.67 -3.97
N ALA A 100 27.55 30.71 -4.56
CA ALA A 100 26.08 30.74 -4.59
C ALA A 100 25.43 30.52 -3.21
N GLY A 101 26.05 29.70 -2.35
CA GLY A 101 25.59 29.52 -0.96
C GLY A 101 25.86 30.75 -0.11
N ILE A 102 27.03 31.38 -0.30
CA ILE A 102 27.42 32.62 0.39
C ILE A 102 26.52 33.78 -0.04
N ASP A 103 26.25 33.91 -1.34
CA ASP A 103 25.28 34.87 -1.90
C ASP A 103 23.94 34.78 -1.15
N LEU A 104 23.31 33.60 -1.15
CA LEU A 104 22.03 33.40 -0.46
C LEU A 104 22.12 33.68 1.04
N ALA A 105 23.20 33.28 1.71
CA ALA A 105 23.36 33.47 3.15
C ALA A 105 23.51 34.95 3.56
N LEU A 106 23.92 35.84 2.65
CA LEU A 106 24.17 37.26 2.92
C LEU A 106 23.05 38.20 2.42
N GLN A 107 22.06 37.69 1.69
CA GLN A 107 20.94 38.50 1.20
C GLN A 107 20.04 39.00 2.35
N ALA A 108 19.66 40.27 2.30
CA ALA A 108 18.83 40.90 3.33
C ALA A 108 17.32 40.62 3.15
N ASP A 109 16.84 40.53 1.90
CA ASP A 109 15.39 40.51 1.59
C ASP A 109 14.78 39.10 1.50
N VAL A 110 15.57 38.06 1.72
CA VAL A 110 15.15 36.66 1.49
C VAL A 110 14.85 35.92 2.79
N ALA A 111 15.09 36.56 3.94
CA ALA A 111 14.79 35.99 5.25
C ALA A 111 13.28 35.75 5.43
N GLN A 112 12.89 34.49 5.61
CA GLN A 112 11.52 34.08 5.90
C GLN A 112 11.37 33.77 7.39
N SER A 113 10.25 34.20 7.98
CA SER A 113 9.93 33.82 9.37
C SER A 113 9.44 32.38 9.38
N LEU A 114 10.13 31.50 10.10
CA LEU A 114 9.81 30.08 10.17
C LEU A 114 9.35 29.69 11.58
N ASP A 115 8.45 28.73 11.62
CA ASP A 115 7.97 28.09 12.83
C ASP A 115 8.96 27.02 13.27
N LEU A 116 9.12 26.86 14.58
CA LEU A 116 9.95 25.82 15.18
C LEU A 116 9.11 24.79 15.91
N VAL A 117 9.37 23.51 15.60
CA VAL A 117 8.72 22.38 16.25
C VAL A 117 9.62 21.84 17.35
N PHE A 118 9.04 21.62 18.53
CA PHE A 118 9.73 21.03 19.67
C PHE A 118 9.07 19.71 20.08
N CYS A 119 9.89 18.68 20.32
CA CYS A 119 9.49 17.39 20.85
C CYS A 119 10.15 17.20 22.23
N ASN A 120 9.39 17.21 23.32
CA ASN A 120 9.94 17.19 24.70
C ASN A 120 11.08 18.21 24.88
N ASP A 121 10.85 19.45 24.43
CA ASP A 121 11.80 20.58 24.42
C ASP A 121 13.06 20.41 23.55
N LYS A 122 13.18 19.33 22.79
CA LYS A 122 14.21 19.17 21.76
C LYS A 122 13.71 19.75 20.43
N MET A 123 14.48 20.67 19.86
CA MET A 123 14.20 21.28 18.56
C MET A 123 14.32 20.25 17.44
N LEU A 124 13.28 20.18 16.61
CA LEU A 124 13.20 19.43 15.37
C LEU A 124 13.43 20.41 14.22
N LEU A 125 14.29 20.04 13.27
CA LEU A 125 14.56 20.85 12.07
C LEU A 125 14.01 20.21 10.79
N PHE A 126 13.95 18.88 10.72
CA PHE A 126 13.54 18.17 9.50
C PHE A 126 12.45 17.16 9.79
N LYS A 127 12.75 16.21 10.66
CA LYS A 127 11.87 15.08 10.96
C LYS A 127 12.12 14.48 12.34
N ALA A 128 11.09 13.88 12.91
CA ALA A 128 11.24 12.94 14.02
C ALA A 128 10.53 11.63 13.71
N THR A 129 11.15 10.52 14.08
CA THR A 129 10.63 9.16 13.84
C THR A 129 10.39 8.49 15.19
N ILE A 130 9.19 7.94 15.36
CA ILE A 130 8.79 7.16 16.55
C ILE A 130 8.35 5.76 16.09
N GLY A 131 8.94 4.71 16.66
CA GLY A 131 8.68 3.33 16.25
C GLY A 131 9.43 2.93 14.99
N ARG A 132 8.92 1.94 14.24
CA ARG A 132 9.59 1.38 13.06
C ARG A 132 8.81 1.69 11.79
N LEU A 133 9.44 2.42 10.89
CA LEU A 133 8.85 2.87 9.63
C LEU A 133 9.72 2.42 8.44
N PRO A 134 9.72 1.11 8.09
CA PRO A 134 10.67 0.55 7.14
C PRO A 134 10.65 1.28 5.80
N LEU A 135 11.80 1.74 5.29
CA LEU A 135 11.92 2.49 4.01
C LEU A 135 11.35 3.92 4.04
N LEU A 136 10.44 4.26 4.95
CA LEU A 136 9.91 5.62 5.14
C LEU A 136 10.86 6.49 5.97
N ASP A 137 11.52 5.89 6.96
CA ASP A 137 12.51 6.53 7.84
C ASP A 137 13.90 6.70 7.22
N ALA A 138 14.12 6.11 6.05
CA ALA A 138 15.44 6.05 5.46
C ALA A 138 16.01 7.44 5.16
N ALA A 139 17.31 7.57 5.38
CA ALA A 139 18.05 8.76 4.97
C ALA A 139 18.14 8.82 3.43
N ASP A 140 17.96 10.01 2.87
CA ASP A 140 18.00 10.30 1.42
C ASP A 140 19.37 9.93 0.77
N ASP A 141 20.38 9.57 1.57
CA ASP A 141 21.75 9.24 1.17
C ASP A 141 22.00 7.73 0.92
N SER A 142 21.02 6.87 1.19
CA SER A 142 21.20 5.43 0.99
C SER A 142 20.96 5.01 -0.46
N SER A 143 21.86 4.20 -1.03
CA SER A 143 21.69 3.67 -2.39
C SER A 143 20.38 2.88 -2.49
N ARG A 144 19.65 3.01 -3.61
CA ARG A 144 18.33 2.37 -3.82
C ARG A 144 18.34 0.86 -3.56
N PHE A 145 19.46 0.20 -3.84
CA PHE A 145 19.62 -1.24 -3.59
C PHE A 145 19.80 -1.58 -2.10
N GLN A 146 20.60 -0.79 -1.36
CA GLN A 146 20.76 -0.97 0.08
C GLN A 146 19.49 -0.60 0.85
N LEU A 147 18.75 0.41 0.38
CA LEU A 147 17.40 0.72 0.84
C LEU A 147 16.50 -0.51 0.74
N LEU A 148 16.41 -1.11 -0.45
CA LEU A 148 15.57 -2.28 -0.69
C LEU A 148 15.98 -3.47 0.20
N GLN A 149 17.28 -3.71 0.37
CA GLN A 149 17.79 -4.82 1.18
C GLN A 149 17.51 -4.62 2.68
N ARG A 150 17.71 -3.41 3.21
CA ARG A 150 17.36 -3.07 4.61
C ARG A 150 15.86 -3.13 4.82
N GLY A 151 15.09 -2.56 3.89
CA GLY A 151 13.64 -2.58 3.90
C GLY A 151 13.06 -3.99 3.89
N ALA A 152 13.56 -4.87 3.03
CA ALA A 152 13.12 -6.26 2.94
C ALA A 152 13.34 -7.04 4.26
N LYS A 153 14.48 -6.83 4.94
CA LYS A 153 14.72 -7.43 6.26
C LYS A 153 13.79 -6.87 7.34
N GLN A 154 13.55 -5.57 7.32
CA GLN A 154 12.67 -4.89 8.29
C GLN A 154 11.18 -5.21 8.07
N LEU A 155 10.78 -5.51 6.83
CA LEU A 155 9.43 -5.90 6.45
C LEU A 155 8.95 -7.22 7.06
N ILE A 156 9.89 -8.14 7.33
CA ILE A 156 9.58 -9.47 7.88
C ILE A 156 9.13 -9.41 9.35
N ASN A 157 9.51 -8.35 10.07
CA ASN A 157 9.28 -8.24 11.51
C ASN A 157 8.50 -6.97 11.91
N ILE A 158 7.61 -6.49 11.02
CA ILE A 158 6.71 -5.39 11.33
C ILE A 158 5.69 -5.85 12.38
N GLN A 159 5.64 -5.11 13.48
CA GLN A 159 4.65 -5.26 14.54
C GLN A 159 3.88 -3.95 14.65
N LEU A 160 2.56 -4.06 14.81
CA LEU A 160 1.71 -2.90 15.09
C LEU A 160 1.60 -2.75 16.60
N LEU A 161 1.96 -1.57 17.10
CA LEU A 161 1.86 -1.22 18.51
C LEU A 161 0.66 -0.30 18.73
N PRO A 162 0.00 -0.38 19.89
CA PRO A 162 -1.03 0.58 20.26
C PRO A 162 -0.42 1.96 20.46
N PHE A 163 -1.00 2.96 19.80
CA PHE A 163 -0.69 4.38 19.97
C PHE A 163 -1.96 5.15 20.33
N LYS A 164 -1.78 6.21 21.12
CA LYS A 164 -2.79 7.21 21.42
C LYS A 164 -2.26 8.58 21.05
N PHE A 165 -2.95 9.25 20.14
CA PHE A 165 -2.62 10.59 19.68
C PHE A 165 -3.65 11.57 20.22
N THR A 166 -3.20 12.63 20.89
CA THR A 166 -4.09 13.68 21.41
C THR A 166 -3.71 15.02 20.77
N THR A 167 -4.66 15.69 20.14
CA THR A 167 -4.41 16.97 19.47
C THR A 167 -4.64 18.18 20.37
N GLY A 168 -4.30 19.38 19.90
CA GLY A 168 -4.50 20.64 20.62
C GLY A 168 -5.96 20.95 20.94
N SER A 169 -6.92 20.39 20.18
CA SER A 169 -8.35 20.48 20.47
C SER A 169 -8.87 19.37 21.40
N GLU A 170 -7.98 18.67 22.11
CA GLU A 170 -8.26 17.55 23.03
C GLU A 170 -8.93 16.32 22.37
N LYS A 171 -8.93 16.24 21.03
CA LYS A 171 -9.39 15.04 20.32
C LYS A 171 -8.36 13.92 20.48
N SER A 172 -8.80 12.80 21.06
CA SER A 172 -7.97 11.61 21.23
C SER A 172 -8.29 10.55 20.17
N VAL A 173 -7.24 10.05 19.51
CA VAL A 173 -7.31 8.98 18.51
C VAL A 173 -6.48 7.80 19.00
N ALA A 174 -7.13 6.68 19.28
CA ALA A 174 -6.46 5.43 19.61
C ALA A 174 -6.42 4.51 18.38
N THR A 175 -5.24 3.99 18.04
CA THR A 175 -5.03 3.13 16.87
C THR A 175 -3.85 2.18 17.07
N CYS A 176 -3.63 1.28 16.13
CA CYS A 176 -2.43 0.45 16.04
C CYS A 176 -1.60 0.84 14.82
N ALA A 177 -0.32 1.14 15.02
CA ALA A 177 0.59 1.60 13.98
C ALA A 177 1.97 0.93 14.11
N CYS A 178 2.72 0.83 13.02
CA CYS A 178 4.11 0.35 13.07
C CYS A 178 5.04 1.46 13.59
N GLY A 179 4.68 2.71 13.29
CA GLY A 179 5.34 3.90 13.77
C GLY A 179 4.66 5.14 13.23
N CYS A 180 5.14 6.29 13.68
CA CYS A 180 4.72 7.60 13.21
C CYS A 180 5.92 8.51 13.01
N MET A 181 5.75 9.51 12.16
CA MET A 181 6.79 10.45 11.77
C MET A 181 6.25 11.86 11.81
N ILE A 182 6.98 12.76 12.43
CA ILE A 182 6.73 14.20 12.37
C ILE A 182 7.60 14.75 11.24
N ILE A 183 7.01 15.59 10.39
CA ILE A 183 7.68 16.18 9.23
C ILE A 183 7.48 17.69 9.31
N GLN A 184 8.58 18.44 9.23
CA GLN A 184 8.52 19.91 9.20
C GLN A 184 8.69 20.47 7.78
N HIS A 185 9.54 19.84 6.96
CA HIS A 185 9.79 20.29 5.59
C HIS A 185 9.48 19.21 4.56
N HIS A 186 8.76 19.59 3.50
CA HIS A 186 8.30 18.68 2.44
C HIS A 186 9.45 17.99 1.66
N ARG A 187 10.60 18.66 1.50
CA ARG A 187 11.71 18.15 0.67
C ARG A 187 12.78 17.34 1.40
N GLY A 188 12.70 17.26 2.72
CA GLY A 188 13.70 16.57 3.54
C GLY A 188 13.58 15.05 3.56
N THR A 189 12.43 14.49 3.15
CA THR A 189 12.12 13.06 3.39
C THR A 189 11.47 12.39 2.20
N PHE A 190 11.76 11.09 2.02
CA PHE A 190 11.10 10.24 1.03
C PHE A 190 9.57 10.18 1.25
N ALA A 191 9.15 10.12 2.52
CA ALA A 191 7.75 10.12 2.91
C ALA A 191 7.02 11.36 2.38
N ALA A 192 7.55 12.56 2.62
CA ALA A 192 6.92 13.79 2.17
C ALA A 192 6.89 13.93 0.63
N LYS A 193 8.01 13.64 -0.04
CA LYS A 193 8.11 13.66 -1.51
C LYS A 193 7.12 12.71 -2.17
N SER A 194 6.95 11.51 -1.61
CA SER A 194 6.13 10.47 -2.21
C SER A 194 4.64 10.57 -1.89
N LEU A 195 4.27 11.12 -0.74
CA LEU A 195 2.88 11.13 -0.28
C LEU A 195 2.12 12.37 -0.74
N GLY A 196 2.77 13.29 -1.47
CA GLY A 196 2.17 14.58 -1.83
C GLY A 196 1.69 15.35 -0.59
N TYR A 197 2.33 15.10 0.55
CA TYR A 197 1.90 15.60 1.84
C TYR A 197 2.42 17.03 2.00
N ASN A 198 1.55 18.00 1.74
CA ASN A 198 1.85 19.42 1.83
C ASN A 198 2.00 19.81 3.32
N CYS A 199 3.22 19.84 3.82
CA CYS A 199 3.56 20.41 5.12
C CYS A 199 4.09 21.83 4.87
N SER A 200 3.74 22.78 5.72
CA SER A 200 4.29 24.13 5.68
C SER A 200 5.02 24.42 6.97
N SER A 201 6.18 25.07 6.89
CA SER A 201 6.92 25.52 8.07
C SER A 201 6.47 26.89 8.60
N ILE A 202 5.31 27.38 8.12
CA ILE A 202 4.73 28.69 8.49
C ILE A 202 3.22 28.60 8.79
N ASP A 203 2.68 27.39 8.95
CA ASP A 203 1.24 27.16 9.18
C ASP A 203 0.86 27.00 10.66
N GLY A 204 1.83 27.11 11.58
CA GLY A 204 1.62 26.96 13.02
C GLY A 204 1.29 25.54 13.46
N LYS A 205 1.55 24.51 12.64
CA LYS A 205 1.15 23.12 12.93
C LYS A 205 2.30 22.13 12.91
N VAL A 206 2.15 21.12 13.75
CA VAL A 206 2.91 19.87 13.68
C VAL A 206 2.20 18.96 12.68
N SER A 207 2.89 18.58 11.61
CA SER A 207 2.40 17.59 10.65
C SER A 207 2.89 16.19 11.06
N LEU A 208 1.97 15.35 11.53
CA LEU A 208 2.22 13.98 11.95
C LEU A 208 1.67 12.98 10.93
N LEU A 209 2.52 12.06 10.50
CA LEU A 209 2.18 10.93 9.65
C LEU A 209 2.16 9.63 10.46
N ILE A 210 1.12 8.82 10.31
CA ILE A 210 0.93 7.55 11.03
C ILE A 210 0.88 6.43 9.99
N SER A 211 1.75 5.42 10.11
CA SER A 211 1.70 4.25 9.23
C SER A 211 1.11 3.05 9.95
N ALA A 212 0.00 2.54 9.42
CA ALA A 212 -0.74 1.40 9.98
C ALA A 212 -1.15 0.44 8.85
N PRO A 213 -0.18 -0.28 8.24
CA PRO A 213 -0.50 -1.23 7.18
C PRO A 213 -1.31 -2.41 7.70
N PHE A 214 -2.35 -2.81 6.97
CA PHE A 214 -3.14 -4.02 7.28
C PHE A 214 -2.43 -5.32 6.82
N SER A 215 -1.43 -5.21 5.94
CA SER A 215 -0.64 -6.34 5.45
C SER A 215 0.71 -5.91 4.85
N ILE A 216 1.66 -6.86 4.77
CA ILE A 216 2.97 -6.63 4.13
C ILE A 216 2.79 -6.27 2.65
N TYR A 217 1.86 -6.94 1.97
CA TYR A 217 1.52 -6.62 0.57
C TYR A 217 1.03 -5.18 0.41
N SER A 218 0.13 -4.70 1.27
CA SER A 218 -0.37 -3.32 1.19
C SER A 218 0.75 -2.28 1.37
N TYR A 219 1.70 -2.58 2.26
CA TYR A 219 2.86 -1.76 2.49
C TYR A 219 3.84 -1.78 1.31
N LEU A 220 4.14 -2.95 0.76
CA LEU A 220 4.98 -3.11 -0.43
C LEU A 220 4.36 -2.43 -1.66
N GLN A 221 3.05 -2.59 -1.86
CA GLN A 221 2.32 -1.95 -2.94
C GLN A 221 2.39 -0.42 -2.82
N PHE A 222 2.26 0.11 -1.59
CA PHE A 222 2.46 1.52 -1.31
C PHE A 222 3.86 1.99 -1.71
N ILE A 223 4.90 1.25 -1.31
CA ILE A 223 6.30 1.60 -1.63
C ILE A 223 6.61 1.47 -3.12
N LEU A 224 6.13 0.43 -3.80
CA LEU A 224 6.31 0.28 -5.24
C LEU A 224 5.62 1.42 -5.98
N ARG A 225 4.37 1.74 -5.65
CA ARG A 225 3.67 2.89 -6.24
C ARG A 225 4.42 4.19 -5.99
N SER A 226 4.92 4.38 -4.78
CA SER A 226 5.74 5.52 -4.38
C SER A 226 7.03 5.67 -5.21
N LEU A 227 7.71 4.56 -5.51
CA LEU A 227 8.95 4.55 -6.30
C LEU A 227 8.71 4.69 -7.82
N LEU A 228 7.60 4.16 -8.33
CA LEU A 228 7.26 4.12 -9.75
C LEU A 228 6.48 5.35 -10.21
N SER A 229 5.71 5.98 -9.33
CA SER A 229 4.85 7.09 -9.69
C SER A 229 5.66 8.38 -9.83
N ARG A 230 5.82 8.85 -11.08
CA ARG A 230 6.31 10.19 -11.41
C ARG A 230 5.25 11.29 -11.16
N HIS A 231 4.03 10.91 -10.78
CA HIS A 231 2.92 11.83 -10.55
C HIS A 231 2.89 12.32 -9.10
N ARG A 232 3.14 13.62 -8.93
CA ARG A 232 2.89 14.40 -7.71
C ARG A 232 1.37 14.59 -7.55
N GLY A 233 0.75 13.94 -6.57
CA GLY A 233 -0.62 14.30 -6.14
C GLY A 233 -1.67 13.20 -6.03
N ALA A 234 -1.31 11.92 -5.93
CA ALA A 234 -2.31 10.86 -5.75
C ALA A 234 -2.59 10.58 -4.26
N ASP A 235 -3.88 10.53 -3.91
CA ASP A 235 -4.50 10.21 -2.62
C ASP A 235 -3.61 9.52 -1.56
N ILE A 236 -3.74 9.98 -0.31
CA ILE A 236 -3.11 9.34 0.86
C ILE A 236 -3.48 7.84 0.83
N PRO A 237 -2.48 6.94 0.82
CA PRO A 237 -2.71 5.51 0.75
C PRO A 237 -3.60 5.03 1.90
N LYS A 238 -4.38 3.98 1.68
CA LYS A 238 -5.24 3.33 2.69
C LYS A 238 -4.50 2.73 3.90
N THR A 239 -3.19 2.93 4.00
CA THR A 239 -2.29 2.43 5.06
C THR A 239 -1.67 3.56 5.88
N VAL A 240 -1.95 4.82 5.53
CA VAL A 240 -1.36 6.00 6.14
C VAL A 240 -2.48 6.91 6.62
N GLY A 241 -2.32 7.47 7.82
CA GLY A 241 -3.14 8.57 8.31
C GLY A 241 -2.27 9.80 8.57
N SER A 242 -2.89 10.97 8.60
CA SER A 242 -2.22 12.23 8.91
C SER A 242 -3.00 13.06 9.92
N ILE A 243 -2.26 13.77 10.77
CA ILE A 243 -2.78 14.68 11.79
C ILE A 243 -1.97 15.98 11.71
N GLU A 244 -2.64 17.11 11.54
CA GLU A 244 -2.05 18.45 11.56
C GLU A 244 -2.67 19.26 12.69
N SER A 245 -1.88 19.59 13.71
CA SER A 245 -2.33 20.36 14.87
C SER A 245 -1.19 21.16 15.48
N SER A 246 -1.47 22.29 16.12
CA SER A 246 -0.46 23.12 16.82
C SER A 246 0.21 22.42 17.99
N LYS A 247 -0.48 21.42 18.57
CA LYS A 247 0.00 20.59 19.67
C LYS A 247 -0.41 19.14 19.44
N ILE A 248 0.52 18.19 19.59
CA ILE A 248 0.24 16.77 19.49
C ILE A 248 0.95 16.03 20.62
N VAL A 249 0.20 15.26 21.40
CA VAL A 249 0.74 14.32 22.39
C VAL A 249 0.70 12.92 21.79
N ILE A 250 1.85 12.26 21.75
CA ILE A 250 2.03 10.92 21.19
C ILE A 250 2.37 9.98 22.34
N ASP A 251 1.44 9.07 22.64
CA ASP A 251 1.59 8.05 23.66
C ASP A 251 1.60 6.66 23.00
N SER A 252 2.38 5.74 23.55
CA SER A 252 2.56 4.38 23.03
C SER A 252 2.54 3.37 24.16
N ALA A 253 2.01 2.17 23.91
CA ALA A 253 1.88 1.15 24.94
C ALA A 253 3.21 0.68 25.55
N ILE A 254 4.32 0.85 24.82
CA ILE A 254 5.68 0.63 25.31
C ILE A 254 6.48 1.92 25.13
N ASN A 255 7.51 2.12 25.94
CA ASN A 255 8.44 3.24 25.74
C ASN A 255 9.25 3.00 24.45
N LEU A 256 9.10 3.91 23.50
CA LEU A 256 9.80 3.88 22.22
C LEU A 256 10.83 5.01 22.18
N GLU A 257 11.99 4.71 21.62
CA GLU A 257 12.98 5.74 21.28
C GLU A 257 12.46 6.66 20.18
N VAL A 258 12.79 7.93 20.29
CA VAL A 258 12.40 8.99 19.37
C VAL A 258 13.66 9.55 18.75
N SER A 259 13.83 9.30 17.46
CA SER A 259 14.94 9.85 16.69
C SER A 259 14.53 11.18 16.10
N ILE A 260 15.23 12.27 16.47
CA ILE A 260 15.02 13.62 15.93
C ILE A 260 16.20 13.95 15.03
N ASP A 261 15.93 14.24 13.76
CA ASP A 261 16.92 14.58 12.73
C ASP A 261 18.06 13.53 12.57
N GLY A 262 17.81 12.27 12.95
CA GLY A 262 18.75 11.16 12.84
C GLY A 262 19.46 10.78 14.14
N GLU A 263 19.25 11.52 15.23
CA GLU A 263 19.85 11.25 16.54
C GLU A 263 18.78 10.81 17.55
N ASN A 264 19.10 9.83 18.41
CA ASN A 264 18.21 9.42 19.50
C ASN A 264 18.15 10.53 20.55
N ALA A 265 17.01 11.20 20.65
CA ALA A 265 16.89 12.45 21.42
C ALA A 265 15.97 12.35 22.64
N THR A 266 14.91 11.54 22.58
CA THR A 266 13.94 11.39 23.68
C THR A 266 13.19 10.05 23.58
N THR A 267 12.20 9.82 24.45
CA THR A 267 11.34 8.64 24.47
C THR A 267 9.87 9.04 24.57
N THR A 268 8.96 8.13 24.19
CA THR A 268 7.53 8.32 24.45
C THR A 268 7.20 8.28 25.96
N PRO A 269 6.16 9.00 26.43
CA PRO A 269 5.28 9.89 25.66
C PRO A 269 5.99 11.17 25.17
N VAL A 270 5.63 11.62 23.96
CA VAL A 270 6.21 12.83 23.36
C VAL A 270 5.17 13.92 23.27
N LEU A 271 5.50 15.08 23.83
CA LEU A 271 4.75 16.31 23.61
C LEU A 271 5.40 17.11 22.47
N CYS A 272 4.64 17.28 21.39
CA CYS A 272 5.02 18.07 20.23
C CYS A 272 4.28 19.43 20.28
N ARG A 273 5.02 20.53 20.15
CA ARG A 273 4.47 21.89 20.11
C ARG A 273 5.14 22.73 19.04
N VAL A 274 4.36 23.60 18.41
CA VAL A 274 4.89 24.62 17.50
C VAL A 274 5.03 25.95 18.23
N GLU A 275 6.11 26.66 17.94
CA GLU A 275 6.24 28.08 18.22
C GLU A 275 6.31 28.83 16.88
N GLU A 276 5.40 29.78 16.67
CA GLU A 276 5.22 30.45 15.39
C GLU A 276 6.22 31.60 15.18
N LYS A 277 6.75 31.72 13.95
CA LYS A 277 7.57 32.85 13.47
C LYS A 277 8.76 33.20 14.38
N VAL A 278 9.42 32.18 14.91
CA VAL A 278 10.48 32.35 15.92
C VAL A 278 11.81 32.79 15.30
N VAL A 279 12.13 32.30 14.11
CA VAL A 279 13.44 32.53 13.47
C VAL A 279 13.26 33.09 12.06
N ARG A 280 14.14 34.01 11.67
CA ARG A 280 14.19 34.56 10.30
C ARG A 280 15.36 33.92 9.58
N VAL A 281 15.09 33.09 8.57
CA VAL A 281 16.12 32.28 7.90
C VAL A 281 16.11 32.53 6.39
N ASN A 282 17.29 32.71 5.80
CA ASN A 282 17.45 32.78 4.36
C ASN A 282 17.25 31.40 3.74
N ILE A 283 16.27 31.28 2.85
CA ILE A 283 15.92 30.03 2.17
C ILE A 283 15.95 30.21 0.65
N GLY A 284 16.24 29.14 -0.08
CA GLY A 284 16.27 29.18 -1.54
C GLY A 284 14.90 29.46 -2.16
N THR A 285 14.92 29.88 -3.43
CA THR A 285 13.71 30.31 -4.15
C THR A 285 12.65 29.23 -4.24
N ARG A 286 13.04 27.96 -4.43
CA ARG A 286 12.07 26.86 -4.55
C ARG A 286 11.43 26.52 -3.21
N ALA A 287 12.19 26.59 -2.12
CA ALA A 287 11.63 26.41 -0.77
C ALA A 287 10.64 27.54 -0.44
N ARG A 288 10.94 28.77 -0.87
CA ARG A 288 10.06 29.93 -0.69
C ARG A 288 8.74 29.82 -1.47
N GLU A 289 8.79 29.35 -2.72
CA GLU A 289 7.58 29.13 -3.55
C GLU A 289 6.66 28.03 -2.99
N GLU A 290 7.17 27.12 -2.17
CA GLU A 290 6.41 26.03 -1.55
C GLU A 290 5.74 26.42 -0.22
N LEU A 291 6.06 27.59 0.35
CA LEU A 291 5.38 28.09 1.55
C LEU A 291 3.95 28.50 1.18
N LEU A 292 2.97 27.82 1.77
CA LEU A 292 1.53 28.06 1.53
C LEU A 292 1.11 29.47 1.97
N ASP A 293 0.07 30.02 1.33
CA ASP A 293 -0.52 31.31 1.68
C ASP A 293 -1.06 31.28 3.13
N PRO A 294 -0.58 32.12 4.07
CA PRO A 294 -0.91 32.04 5.50
C PRO A 294 -2.41 32.12 5.82
N GLU A 295 -3.25 32.63 4.91
CA GLU A 295 -4.70 32.72 5.09
C GLU A 295 -5.45 31.38 4.91
N THR A 296 -4.85 30.36 4.27
CA THR A 296 -5.57 29.11 3.93
C THR A 296 -5.59 28.03 5.01
N VAL A 297 -4.83 28.15 6.12
CA VAL A 297 -4.47 26.97 6.92
C VAL A 297 -4.65 27.14 8.44
N LYS A 298 -5.79 27.65 8.94
CA LYS A 298 -6.03 27.65 10.41
C LYS A 298 -6.76 26.43 10.97
N LYS A 299 -7.47 25.64 10.16
CA LYS A 299 -8.23 24.49 10.69
C LYS A 299 -7.34 23.28 10.89
N GLU A 300 -7.45 22.67 12.08
CA GLU A 300 -6.89 21.35 12.38
C GLU A 300 -7.39 20.32 11.37
N LYS A 301 -6.51 19.46 10.85
CA LYS A 301 -6.82 18.45 9.85
C LYS A 301 -6.51 17.06 10.38
N LEU A 302 -7.53 16.19 10.42
CA LEU A 302 -7.40 14.78 10.79
C LEU A 302 -7.85 13.92 9.62
N ASP A 303 -6.89 13.30 8.92
CA ASP A 303 -7.17 12.26 7.94
C ASP A 303 -6.77 10.89 8.50
N ILE A 304 -7.69 10.31 9.26
CA ILE A 304 -7.51 9.04 9.97
C ILE A 304 -8.57 8.01 9.59
N ALA A 305 -9.26 8.21 8.47
CA ALA A 305 -10.33 7.30 8.01
C ALA A 305 -9.78 5.90 7.73
N ASN A 306 -8.55 5.83 7.25
CA ASN A 306 -7.86 4.61 6.83
C ASN A 306 -7.12 3.89 7.96
N LEU A 307 -7.12 4.42 9.18
CA LEU A 307 -6.44 3.80 10.32
C LEU A 307 -7.32 2.71 10.97
N PRO A 308 -6.74 1.61 11.48
CA PRO A 308 -7.49 0.58 12.19
C PRO A 308 -8.24 1.15 13.40
N LYS A 309 -9.53 0.82 13.56
CA LYS A 309 -10.37 1.32 14.66
C LYS A 309 -11.12 0.20 15.39
N GLY A 310 -11.41 0.42 16.67
CA GLY A 310 -12.24 -0.46 17.49
C GLY A 310 -11.69 -1.90 17.58
N LYS A 311 -12.53 -2.89 17.27
CA LYS A 311 -12.18 -4.32 17.41
C LYS A 311 -11.07 -4.80 16.46
N GLU A 312 -10.78 -4.08 15.37
CA GLU A 312 -9.68 -4.42 14.45
C GLU A 312 -8.31 -4.25 15.10
N VAL A 313 -8.19 -3.24 15.96
CA VAL A 313 -6.98 -2.93 16.74
C VAL A 313 -6.57 -4.15 17.57
N HIS A 314 -7.52 -4.79 18.26
CA HIS A 314 -7.25 -5.98 19.07
C HIS A 314 -6.84 -7.22 18.26
N LYS A 315 -7.36 -7.39 17.02
CA LYS A 315 -6.95 -8.50 16.14
C LYS A 315 -5.51 -8.33 15.62
N LEU A 316 -5.07 -7.08 15.45
CA LEU A 316 -3.74 -6.71 14.95
C LEU A 316 -2.68 -6.62 16.06
N GLN A 317 -3.09 -6.43 17.32
CA GLN A 317 -2.21 -6.30 18.50
C GLN A 317 -1.38 -7.54 18.87
N GLN A 318 -1.66 -8.73 18.31
CA GLN A 318 -1.12 -9.99 18.83
C GLN A 318 -0.34 -10.84 17.82
N LYS A 319 -0.15 -10.41 16.57
CA LYS A 319 0.54 -11.21 15.54
C LYS A 319 1.41 -10.34 14.64
N HIS A 320 2.51 -10.90 14.15
CA HIS A 320 3.27 -10.36 13.02
C HIS A 320 2.32 -9.98 11.89
N LEU A 321 2.62 -8.89 11.18
CA LEU A 321 1.79 -8.40 10.08
C LEU A 321 1.55 -9.54 9.07
N PRO A 322 0.30 -9.88 8.73
CA PRO A 322 0.05 -10.93 7.76
C PRO A 322 0.58 -10.48 6.38
N PHE A 323 1.05 -11.43 5.58
CA PHE A 323 1.53 -11.11 4.24
C PHE A 323 0.41 -10.56 3.35
N PHE A 324 -0.80 -11.10 3.50
CA PHE A 324 -2.01 -10.69 2.77
C PHE A 324 -3.03 -10.04 3.72
N SER A 325 -3.86 -9.12 3.22
CA SER A 325 -4.85 -8.40 4.04
C SER A 325 -5.93 -9.33 4.57
N ILE A 326 -6.43 -9.07 5.76
CA ILE A 326 -7.65 -9.71 6.27
C ILE A 326 -8.83 -8.96 5.64
N ALA A 327 -9.78 -9.68 5.03
CA ALA A 327 -10.95 -9.04 4.46
C ALA A 327 -11.79 -8.39 5.57
N ALA A 328 -12.27 -7.15 5.34
CA ALA A 328 -13.19 -6.47 6.25
C ALA A 328 -14.43 -7.34 6.53
N GLU A 329 -14.88 -7.34 7.78
CA GLU A 329 -15.93 -8.26 8.28
C GLU A 329 -17.25 -8.12 7.50
N GLU A 330 -17.57 -6.91 7.06
CA GLU A 330 -18.74 -6.60 6.25
C GLU A 330 -18.66 -7.19 4.84
N ARG A 331 -17.50 -7.10 4.18
CA ARG A 331 -17.26 -7.71 2.86
C ARG A 331 -17.36 -9.23 2.95
N PHE A 332 -16.80 -9.79 4.02
CA PHE A 332 -16.93 -11.23 4.28
C PHE A 332 -18.40 -11.64 4.45
N LYS A 333 -19.16 -10.96 5.32
CA LYS A 333 -20.56 -11.30 5.59
C LYS A 333 -21.38 -11.28 4.30
N THR A 334 -21.19 -10.25 3.49
CA THR A 334 -21.94 -10.07 2.26
C THR A 334 -21.60 -11.12 1.20
N LEU A 335 -20.31 -11.40 1.00
CA LEU A 335 -19.86 -12.47 0.11
C LEU A 335 -20.39 -13.84 0.56
N PHE A 336 -20.33 -14.12 1.86
CA PHE A 336 -20.74 -15.39 2.41
C PHE A 336 -22.24 -15.65 2.25
N ILE A 337 -23.08 -14.61 2.40
CA ILE A 337 -24.52 -14.71 2.13
C ILE A 337 -24.74 -15.05 0.66
N ALA A 338 -24.11 -14.31 -0.27
CA ALA A 338 -24.27 -14.54 -1.70
C ALA A 338 -23.83 -15.95 -2.13
N LEU A 339 -22.73 -16.47 -1.58
CA LEU A 339 -22.25 -17.84 -1.88
C LEU A 339 -23.17 -18.91 -1.30
N ARG A 340 -23.79 -18.66 -0.14
CA ARG A 340 -24.77 -19.60 0.42
C ARG A 340 -26.03 -19.66 -0.44
N ASP A 341 -26.47 -18.54 -0.98
CA ASP A 341 -27.60 -18.48 -1.90
C ASP A 341 -27.26 -19.18 -3.23
N ASP A 342 -26.06 -18.94 -3.78
CA ASP A 342 -25.54 -19.63 -4.98
C ASP A 342 -25.49 -21.17 -4.82
N ALA A 343 -25.23 -21.67 -3.60
CA ALA A 343 -25.13 -23.10 -3.30
C ALA A 343 -26.49 -23.81 -3.16
N ARG A 344 -27.60 -23.09 -2.96
CA ARG A 344 -28.94 -23.68 -2.80
C ARG A 344 -29.51 -24.10 -4.14
N ILE A 345 -30.09 -25.29 -4.23
CA ILE A 345 -30.76 -25.74 -5.46
C ILE A 345 -32.03 -24.90 -5.65
N ASP A 346 -32.19 -24.36 -6.85
CA ASP A 346 -33.34 -23.56 -7.26
C ASP A 346 -33.85 -24.03 -8.63
N PHE A 347 -35.11 -23.70 -8.94
CA PHE A 347 -35.74 -24.14 -10.19
C PHE A 347 -35.07 -23.54 -11.43
N SER A 348 -34.63 -22.27 -11.36
CA SER A 348 -33.95 -21.58 -12.45
C SER A 348 -32.65 -22.29 -12.83
N TYR A 349 -31.89 -22.78 -11.84
CA TYR A 349 -30.68 -23.55 -12.07
C TYR A 349 -30.94 -24.81 -12.90
N VAL A 350 -31.99 -25.57 -12.58
CA VAL A 350 -32.36 -26.80 -13.30
C VAL A 350 -32.74 -26.48 -14.74
N VAL A 351 -33.60 -25.48 -14.95
CA VAL A 351 -34.06 -25.07 -16.28
C VAL A 351 -32.89 -24.57 -17.13
N LEU A 352 -32.07 -23.65 -16.60
CA LEU A 352 -30.93 -23.10 -17.31
C LEU A 352 -29.88 -24.16 -17.64
N MET A 353 -29.63 -25.11 -16.73
CA MET A 353 -28.70 -26.21 -16.99
C MET A 353 -29.21 -27.12 -18.11
N LEU A 354 -30.50 -27.47 -18.10
CA LEU A 354 -31.12 -28.27 -19.17
C LEU A 354 -31.07 -27.53 -20.51
N LEU A 355 -31.51 -26.27 -20.57
CA LEU A 355 -31.51 -25.49 -21.82
C LEU A 355 -30.10 -25.28 -22.36
N SER A 356 -29.14 -24.94 -21.49
CA SER A 356 -27.74 -24.78 -21.85
C SER A 356 -27.15 -26.07 -22.44
N THR A 357 -27.41 -27.21 -21.82
CA THR A 357 -26.84 -28.50 -22.26
C THR A 357 -27.46 -29.02 -23.54
N LEU A 358 -28.78 -28.83 -23.72
CA LEU A 358 -29.45 -29.10 -24.99
C LEU A 358 -28.91 -28.21 -26.12
N LEU A 359 -28.78 -26.91 -25.86
CA LEU A 359 -28.22 -25.95 -26.83
C LEU A 359 -26.77 -26.26 -27.17
N ALA A 360 -25.95 -26.62 -26.18
CA ALA A 360 -24.56 -27.04 -26.38
C ALA A 360 -24.49 -28.31 -27.24
N THR A 361 -25.32 -29.32 -26.95
CA THR A 361 -25.37 -30.58 -27.71
C THR A 361 -25.76 -30.33 -29.17
N ILE A 362 -26.78 -29.48 -29.41
CA ILE A 362 -27.17 -29.07 -30.76
C ILE A 362 -26.03 -28.30 -31.45
N GLY A 363 -25.41 -27.34 -30.77
CA GLY A 363 -24.28 -26.55 -31.28
C GLY A 363 -23.08 -27.41 -31.68
N LEU A 364 -22.77 -28.44 -30.87
CA LEU A 364 -21.72 -29.41 -31.15
C LEU A 364 -22.03 -30.22 -32.41
N TYR A 365 -23.28 -30.70 -32.58
CA TYR A 365 -23.70 -31.40 -33.80
C TYR A 365 -23.76 -30.49 -35.04
N LEU A 366 -24.04 -29.20 -34.86
CA LEU A 366 -23.98 -28.20 -35.92
C LEU A 366 -22.54 -27.75 -36.24
N ASN A 367 -21.55 -28.22 -35.47
CA ASN A 367 -20.17 -27.76 -35.55
C ASN A 367 -20.04 -26.23 -35.46
N SER A 368 -20.88 -25.58 -34.64
CA SER A 368 -20.98 -24.13 -34.52
C SER A 368 -20.45 -23.64 -33.18
N SER A 369 -19.21 -23.15 -33.17
CA SER A 369 -18.58 -22.57 -31.98
C SER A 369 -19.40 -21.43 -31.37
N ALA A 370 -20.06 -20.61 -32.21
CA ALA A 370 -20.92 -19.51 -31.75
C ALA A 370 -22.11 -20.00 -30.92
N VAL A 371 -22.78 -21.08 -31.34
CA VAL A 371 -23.92 -21.67 -30.59
C VAL A 371 -23.42 -22.32 -29.30
N VAL A 372 -22.27 -22.99 -29.36
CA VAL A 372 -21.64 -23.58 -28.16
C VAL A 372 -21.27 -22.48 -27.15
N ILE A 373 -20.74 -21.34 -27.61
CA ILE A 373 -20.48 -20.17 -26.75
C ILE A 373 -21.78 -19.61 -26.16
N GLY A 374 -22.83 -19.47 -26.97
CA GLY A 374 -24.16 -19.06 -26.49
C GLY A 374 -24.72 -19.99 -25.41
N ALA A 375 -24.49 -21.30 -25.53
CA ALA A 375 -24.86 -22.27 -24.52
C ALA A 375 -24.08 -22.11 -23.21
N MET A 376 -22.77 -21.82 -23.28
CA MET A 376 -21.94 -21.55 -22.10
C MET A 376 -22.47 -20.35 -21.31
N LEU A 377 -22.93 -19.27 -21.98
CA LEU A 377 -23.45 -18.06 -21.33
C LEU A 377 -24.66 -18.32 -20.42
N LEU A 378 -25.47 -19.32 -20.78
CA LEU A 378 -26.68 -19.67 -20.04
C LEU A 378 -26.39 -20.50 -18.79
N ALA A 379 -25.24 -21.17 -18.73
CA ALA A 379 -24.99 -22.20 -17.74
C ALA A 379 -24.66 -21.65 -16.34
N PRO A 380 -25.41 -22.01 -15.30
CA PRO A 380 -25.21 -21.50 -13.95
C PRO A 380 -24.20 -22.31 -13.13
N LEU A 381 -23.41 -23.20 -13.75
CA LEU A 381 -22.56 -24.19 -13.05
C LEU A 381 -21.43 -23.56 -12.22
N MET A 382 -21.00 -22.34 -12.56
CA MET A 382 -19.87 -21.68 -11.89
C MET A 382 -20.19 -21.20 -10.47
N ALA A 383 -21.40 -20.72 -10.23
CA ALA A 383 -21.83 -20.20 -8.94
C ALA A 383 -21.65 -21.22 -7.79
N PRO A 384 -22.13 -22.48 -7.91
CA PRO A 384 -21.91 -23.48 -6.87
C PRO A 384 -20.45 -23.94 -6.78
N ILE A 385 -19.66 -23.89 -7.87
CA ILE A 385 -18.22 -24.25 -7.83
C ILE A 385 -17.42 -23.25 -6.99
N VAL A 386 -17.66 -21.95 -7.18
CA VAL A 386 -17.01 -20.91 -6.36
C VAL A 386 -17.45 -21.02 -4.89
N SER A 387 -18.72 -21.36 -4.66
CA SER A 387 -19.26 -21.59 -3.31
C SER A 387 -18.62 -22.81 -2.63
N LEU A 388 -18.38 -23.88 -3.38
CA LEU A 388 -17.65 -25.06 -2.92
C LEU A 388 -16.22 -24.70 -2.50
N ALA A 389 -15.50 -23.93 -3.30
CA ALA A 389 -14.14 -23.49 -2.98
C ALA A 389 -14.08 -22.70 -1.66
N MET A 390 -15.07 -21.82 -1.42
CA MET A 390 -15.18 -21.06 -0.17
C MET A 390 -15.57 -21.95 1.03
N GLY A 391 -16.51 -22.90 0.83
CA GLY A 391 -16.89 -23.88 1.83
C GLY A 391 -15.68 -24.72 2.29
N LEU A 392 -14.90 -25.21 1.33
CA LEU A 392 -13.65 -25.95 1.57
C LEU A 392 -12.61 -25.09 2.30
N LEU A 393 -12.43 -23.83 1.90
CA LEU A 393 -11.48 -22.91 2.54
C LEU A 393 -11.81 -22.67 4.02
N ARG A 394 -13.10 -22.51 4.35
CA ARG A 394 -13.56 -22.22 5.70
C ARG A 394 -13.95 -23.46 6.52
N ARG A 395 -13.96 -24.64 5.91
CA ARG A 395 -14.53 -25.88 6.48
C ARG A 395 -15.96 -25.66 6.98
N ASN A 396 -16.79 -25.09 6.11
CA ASN A 396 -18.21 -24.98 6.37
C ASN A 396 -18.89 -26.16 5.67
N ASP A 397 -19.20 -27.21 6.44
CA ASP A 397 -19.72 -28.46 5.91
C ASP A 397 -21.08 -28.27 5.22
N GLU A 398 -21.96 -27.42 5.76
CA GLU A 398 -23.24 -27.09 5.13
C GLU A 398 -23.06 -26.49 3.73
N LEU A 399 -22.20 -25.47 3.60
CA LEU A 399 -21.92 -24.83 2.32
C LEU A 399 -21.23 -25.79 1.33
N THR A 400 -20.28 -26.58 1.81
CA THR A 400 -19.57 -27.59 1.01
C THR A 400 -20.52 -28.66 0.49
N ILE A 401 -21.36 -29.24 1.34
CA ILE A 401 -22.31 -30.30 0.99
C ILE A 401 -23.37 -29.76 0.02
N ASN A 402 -23.96 -28.60 0.30
CA ASN A 402 -24.97 -28.00 -0.58
C ASN A 402 -24.39 -27.70 -1.98
N SER A 403 -23.19 -27.13 -2.04
CA SER A 403 -22.52 -26.85 -3.31
C SER A 403 -22.21 -28.15 -4.07
N LEU A 404 -21.76 -29.20 -3.38
CA LEU A 404 -21.44 -30.49 -3.99
C LEU A 404 -22.69 -31.16 -4.57
N TRP A 405 -23.82 -31.13 -3.85
CA TRP A 405 -25.11 -31.63 -4.34
C TRP A 405 -25.59 -30.83 -5.56
N LYS A 406 -25.48 -29.50 -5.55
CA LYS A 406 -25.89 -28.66 -6.69
C LYS A 406 -25.03 -28.91 -7.94
N ILE A 407 -23.71 -29.07 -7.76
CA ILE A 407 -22.79 -29.46 -8.85
C ILE A 407 -23.14 -30.85 -9.38
N GLY A 408 -23.33 -31.83 -8.48
CA GLY A 408 -23.69 -33.20 -8.84
C GLY A 408 -25.01 -33.28 -9.62
N LEU A 409 -26.03 -32.53 -9.19
CA LEU A 409 -27.29 -32.39 -9.93
C LEU A 409 -27.07 -31.78 -11.31
N GLY A 410 -26.22 -30.75 -11.43
CA GLY A 410 -25.89 -30.14 -12.72
C GLY A 410 -25.20 -31.12 -13.68
N ILE A 411 -24.26 -31.91 -13.16
CA ILE A 411 -23.58 -32.99 -13.91
C ILE A 411 -24.59 -34.02 -14.40
N LEU A 412 -25.47 -34.49 -13.52
CA LEU A 412 -26.51 -35.46 -13.87
C LEU A 412 -27.45 -34.92 -14.94
N LEU A 413 -27.95 -33.69 -14.78
CA LEU A 413 -28.85 -33.05 -15.75
C LEU A 413 -28.18 -32.89 -17.11
N ALA A 414 -26.91 -32.50 -17.16
CA ALA A 414 -26.17 -32.32 -18.40
C ALA A 414 -25.90 -33.62 -19.14
N LEU A 415 -25.44 -34.64 -18.42
CA LEU A 415 -25.16 -35.95 -19.00
C LEU A 415 -26.45 -36.60 -19.50
N SER A 416 -27.51 -36.58 -18.68
CA SER A 416 -28.79 -37.18 -19.03
C SER A 416 -29.49 -36.46 -20.17
N SER A 417 -29.56 -35.12 -20.17
CA SER A 417 -30.20 -34.34 -21.24
C SER A 417 -29.49 -34.53 -22.58
N SER A 418 -28.16 -34.49 -22.58
CA SER A 418 -27.36 -34.66 -23.79
C SER A 418 -27.46 -36.09 -24.32
N ALA A 419 -27.34 -37.10 -23.45
CA ALA A 419 -27.51 -38.50 -23.84
C ALA A 419 -28.91 -38.80 -24.39
N LEU A 420 -29.97 -38.28 -23.75
CA LEU A 420 -31.35 -38.42 -24.24
C LEU A 420 -31.54 -37.77 -25.61
N LEU A 421 -30.96 -36.58 -25.81
CA LEU A 421 -31.04 -35.88 -27.09
C LEU A 421 -30.33 -36.68 -28.20
N VAL A 422 -29.19 -37.31 -27.91
CA VAL A 422 -28.47 -38.17 -28.85
C VAL A 422 -29.31 -39.37 -29.28
N LEU A 423 -30.06 -39.99 -28.37
CA LEU A 423 -30.93 -41.12 -28.70
C LEU A 423 -32.01 -40.70 -29.73
N VAL A 424 -32.54 -39.48 -29.61
CA VAL A 424 -33.54 -38.93 -30.55
C VAL A 424 -32.92 -38.64 -31.93
N PHE A 425 -31.69 -38.10 -31.99
CA PHE A 425 -31.02 -37.71 -33.24
C PHE A 425 -30.13 -38.80 -33.84
N SER A 426 -30.36 -40.07 -33.51
CA SER A 426 -29.49 -41.21 -33.87
C SER A 426 -28.92 -41.09 -35.30
N TYR A 427 -27.58 -41.17 -35.41
CA TYR A 427 -26.73 -41.06 -36.62
C TYR A 427 -26.40 -39.66 -37.16
N LYS A 428 -25.58 -38.90 -36.40
CA LYS A 428 -24.80 -37.77 -36.94
C LYS A 428 -23.28 -38.00 -36.84
N PRO A 429 -22.49 -37.50 -37.81
CA PRO A 429 -21.04 -37.64 -37.80
C PRO A 429 -20.41 -36.86 -36.63
N ILE A 430 -19.25 -37.34 -36.17
CA ILE A 430 -18.44 -36.63 -35.17
C ILE A 430 -17.91 -35.35 -35.81
N THR A 431 -18.08 -34.22 -35.12
CA THR A 431 -17.68 -32.90 -35.61
C THR A 431 -16.32 -32.47 -35.06
N SER A 432 -15.69 -31.47 -35.68
CA SER A 432 -14.40 -30.96 -35.21
C SER A 432 -14.49 -30.34 -33.81
N GLU A 433 -15.59 -29.66 -33.49
CA GLU A 433 -15.85 -29.10 -32.15
C GLU A 433 -15.92 -30.19 -31.06
N MET A 434 -16.43 -31.39 -31.39
CA MET A 434 -16.42 -32.52 -30.46
C MET A 434 -15.01 -33.10 -30.30
N MET A 435 -14.29 -33.30 -31.41
CA MET A 435 -12.92 -33.82 -31.40
C MET A 435 -11.97 -32.94 -30.58
N GLY A 436 -12.17 -31.62 -30.61
CA GLY A 436 -11.42 -30.67 -29.79
C GLY A 436 -11.59 -30.83 -28.28
N ARG A 437 -12.56 -31.64 -27.82
CA ARG A 437 -12.81 -31.91 -26.39
C ARG A 437 -12.39 -33.32 -25.95
N LEU A 438 -11.87 -34.13 -26.87
CA LEU A 438 -11.41 -35.51 -26.60
C LEU A 438 -9.91 -35.61 -26.34
N ASN A 439 -9.16 -34.52 -26.47
CA ASN A 439 -7.73 -34.48 -26.22
C ASN A 439 -7.44 -33.48 -25.10
N PRO A 440 -7.60 -33.87 -23.82
CA PRO A 440 -7.34 -33.00 -22.70
C PRO A 440 -5.86 -32.54 -22.68
N SER A 441 -5.61 -31.25 -22.52
CA SER A 441 -4.26 -30.70 -22.52
C SER A 441 -3.92 -29.94 -21.22
N LEU A 442 -2.62 -29.74 -20.97
CA LEU A 442 -2.16 -28.86 -19.87
C LEU A 442 -2.57 -27.39 -20.09
N LEU A 443 -2.84 -26.99 -21.33
CA LEU A 443 -3.32 -25.64 -21.64
C LEU A 443 -4.76 -25.45 -21.16
N ASP A 444 -5.61 -26.47 -21.26
CA ASP A 444 -6.97 -26.44 -20.72
C ASP A 444 -6.96 -26.24 -19.20
N LEU A 445 -6.02 -26.90 -18.51
CA LEU A 445 -5.79 -26.69 -17.07
C LEU A 445 -5.35 -25.24 -16.77
N GLY A 446 -4.51 -24.64 -17.62
CA GLY A 446 -4.15 -23.23 -17.52
C GLY A 446 -5.37 -22.31 -17.64
N VAL A 447 -6.25 -22.57 -18.60
CA VAL A 447 -7.54 -21.85 -18.76
C VAL A 447 -8.41 -22.01 -17.52
N ALA A 448 -8.53 -23.23 -16.98
CA ALA A 448 -9.30 -23.51 -15.77
C ALA A 448 -8.77 -22.76 -14.53
N ILE A 449 -7.44 -22.69 -14.36
CA ILE A 449 -6.82 -21.94 -13.26
C ILE A 449 -7.14 -20.44 -13.39
N ILE A 450 -6.97 -19.86 -14.57
CA ILE A 450 -7.27 -18.44 -14.81
C ILE A 450 -8.77 -18.16 -14.58
N ALA A 451 -9.65 -19.03 -15.06
CA ALA A 451 -11.09 -18.92 -14.84
C ALA A 451 -11.46 -18.99 -13.35
N GLY A 452 -10.83 -19.88 -12.57
CA GLY A 452 -11.04 -19.97 -11.13
C GLY A 452 -10.58 -18.72 -10.36
N ILE A 453 -9.42 -18.16 -10.74
CA ILE A 453 -8.95 -16.88 -10.18
C ILE A 453 -9.95 -15.77 -10.50
N ALA A 454 -10.36 -15.66 -11.76
CA ALA A 454 -11.31 -14.65 -12.21
C ALA A 454 -12.65 -14.77 -11.47
N ALA A 455 -13.19 -15.98 -11.34
CA ALA A 455 -14.47 -16.24 -10.69
C ALA A 455 -14.45 -15.87 -9.19
N ALA A 456 -13.41 -16.27 -8.45
CA ALA A 456 -13.27 -15.91 -7.05
C ALA A 456 -13.02 -14.41 -6.84
N TYR A 457 -12.21 -13.80 -7.72
CA TYR A 457 -11.92 -12.37 -7.66
C TYR A 457 -13.17 -11.54 -7.94
N THR A 458 -13.87 -11.75 -9.05
CA THR A 458 -15.07 -10.97 -9.37
C THR A 458 -16.17 -11.14 -8.32
N LYS A 459 -16.37 -12.35 -7.78
CA LYS A 459 -17.35 -12.56 -6.70
C LYS A 459 -16.98 -11.79 -5.43
N SER A 460 -15.69 -11.58 -5.17
CA SER A 460 -15.19 -10.88 -3.97
C SER A 460 -15.37 -9.34 -4.02
N PHE A 461 -15.65 -8.76 -5.18
CA PHE A 461 -15.78 -7.31 -5.38
C PHE A 461 -17.10 -6.99 -6.10
N LYS A 462 -18.05 -6.38 -5.37
CA LYS A 462 -19.36 -6.00 -5.91
C LYS A 462 -19.30 -5.03 -7.10
N GLU A 463 -18.25 -4.24 -7.19
CA GLU A 463 -18.07 -3.17 -8.18
C GLU A 463 -17.67 -3.70 -9.57
N ILE A 464 -17.31 -4.99 -9.68
CA ILE A 464 -16.88 -5.58 -10.95
C ILE A 464 -18.09 -6.16 -11.68
N MET A 465 -18.34 -5.67 -12.91
CA MET A 465 -19.42 -6.12 -13.79
C MET A 465 -19.36 -7.65 -13.99
N GLN A 466 -20.30 -8.40 -13.38
CA GLN A 466 -20.28 -9.86 -13.40
C GLN A 466 -20.52 -10.47 -14.80
N GLY A 467 -21.15 -9.71 -15.70
CA GLY A 467 -21.57 -10.20 -17.03
C GLY A 467 -20.42 -10.59 -17.96
N LEU A 468 -19.36 -9.78 -18.05
CA LEU A 468 -18.25 -10.04 -19.00
C LEU A 468 -17.35 -11.19 -18.53
N ALA A 469 -17.15 -11.30 -17.21
CA ALA A 469 -16.41 -12.40 -16.62
C ALA A 469 -17.17 -13.73 -16.74
N GLY A 470 -18.51 -13.72 -16.57
CA GLY A 470 -19.34 -14.92 -16.69
C GLY A 470 -19.15 -15.67 -18.01
N VAL A 471 -18.94 -14.94 -19.11
CA VAL A 471 -18.69 -15.50 -20.44
C VAL A 471 -17.40 -16.30 -20.50
N ALA A 472 -16.28 -15.73 -20.08
CA ALA A 472 -14.96 -16.37 -20.13
C ALA A 472 -14.87 -17.59 -19.19
N ILE A 473 -15.64 -17.59 -18.11
CA ILE A 473 -15.58 -18.59 -17.06
C ILE A 473 -16.38 -19.86 -17.43
N ALA A 474 -17.50 -19.73 -18.16
CA ALA A 474 -18.35 -20.87 -18.53
C ALA A 474 -17.80 -21.75 -19.68
N VAL A 475 -16.76 -21.28 -20.38
CA VAL A 475 -16.15 -21.95 -21.54
C VAL A 475 -15.59 -23.34 -21.21
N ALA A 476 -15.13 -23.54 -19.99
CA ALA A 476 -14.34 -24.71 -19.62
C ALA A 476 -15.16 -25.93 -19.19
N LEU A 477 -16.46 -25.81 -18.92
CA LEU A 477 -17.21 -26.87 -18.21
C LEU A 477 -18.34 -27.51 -19.02
N VAL A 478 -19.23 -26.69 -19.61
CA VAL A 478 -20.45 -27.22 -20.25
C VAL A 478 -20.16 -28.02 -21.51
N PRO A 479 -19.29 -27.57 -22.45
CA PRO A 479 -19.07 -28.34 -23.67
C PRO A 479 -18.42 -29.71 -23.42
N PRO A 480 -17.34 -29.85 -22.62
CA PRO A 480 -16.79 -31.17 -22.29
C PRO A 480 -17.85 -32.09 -21.66
N LEU A 481 -18.70 -31.54 -20.79
CA LEU A 481 -19.79 -32.30 -20.16
C LEU A 481 -20.88 -32.72 -21.15
N ALA A 482 -21.22 -31.87 -22.12
CA ALA A 482 -22.13 -32.22 -23.21
C ALA A 482 -21.52 -33.27 -24.15
N VAL A 483 -20.23 -33.15 -24.52
CA VAL A 483 -19.52 -34.17 -25.31
C VAL A 483 -19.45 -35.51 -24.56
N ALA A 484 -19.25 -35.49 -23.24
CA ALA A 484 -19.34 -36.68 -22.41
C ALA A 484 -20.75 -37.30 -22.47
N GLY A 485 -21.81 -36.49 -22.33
CA GLY A 485 -23.19 -36.94 -22.50
C GLY A 485 -23.49 -37.53 -23.88
N ILE A 486 -22.92 -36.95 -24.95
CA ILE A 486 -22.94 -37.52 -26.31
C ILE A 486 -22.29 -38.91 -26.34
N GLY A 487 -21.12 -39.06 -25.72
CA GLY A 487 -20.43 -40.36 -25.59
C GLY A 487 -21.30 -41.42 -24.92
N LEU A 488 -21.97 -41.07 -23.81
CA LEU A 488 -22.91 -41.95 -23.12
C LEU A 488 -24.10 -42.32 -24.01
N GLY A 489 -24.72 -41.35 -24.68
CA GLY A 489 -25.85 -41.58 -25.59
C GLY A 489 -25.49 -42.45 -26.80
N ARG A 490 -24.22 -42.44 -27.23
CA ARG A 490 -23.68 -43.28 -28.31
C ARG A 490 -23.22 -44.67 -27.83
N GLY A 491 -23.10 -44.89 -26.53
CA GLY A 491 -22.46 -46.09 -25.96
C GLY A 491 -20.94 -46.15 -26.15
N ASP A 492 -20.30 -45.03 -26.51
CA ASP A 492 -18.85 -44.95 -26.69
C ASP A 492 -18.17 -44.50 -25.39
N LEU A 493 -17.71 -45.48 -24.62
CA LEU A 493 -17.07 -45.24 -23.32
C LEU A 493 -15.74 -44.51 -23.43
N PHE A 494 -14.99 -44.70 -24.53
CA PHE A 494 -13.73 -43.98 -24.75
C PHE A 494 -14.01 -42.50 -24.95
N PHE A 495 -14.96 -42.19 -25.83
CA PHE A 495 -15.41 -40.82 -26.11
C PHE A 495 -15.95 -40.13 -24.85
N PHE A 496 -16.75 -40.83 -24.04
CA PHE A 496 -17.19 -40.35 -22.73
C PHE A 496 -16.02 -40.06 -21.79
N SER A 497 -15.11 -41.04 -21.61
CA SER A 497 -14.05 -40.95 -20.61
C SER A 497 -13.11 -39.77 -20.86
N GLN A 498 -12.78 -39.48 -22.13
CA GLN A 498 -11.88 -38.40 -22.48
C GLN A 498 -12.50 -37.02 -22.25
N ALA A 499 -13.73 -36.82 -22.73
CA ALA A 499 -14.45 -35.56 -22.52
C ALA A 499 -14.77 -35.33 -21.03
N PHE A 500 -15.09 -36.39 -20.30
CA PHE A 500 -15.33 -36.33 -18.86
C PHE A 500 -14.05 -36.06 -18.07
N LEU A 501 -12.90 -36.60 -18.50
CA LEU A 501 -11.60 -36.28 -17.92
C LEU A 501 -11.29 -34.79 -18.07
N LEU A 502 -11.48 -34.22 -19.27
CA LEU A 502 -11.34 -32.78 -19.51
C LEU A 502 -12.27 -31.93 -18.62
N PHE A 503 -13.53 -32.36 -18.44
CA PHE A 503 -14.43 -31.70 -17.50
C PHE A 503 -13.90 -31.74 -16.06
N LEU A 504 -13.44 -32.91 -15.60
CA LEU A 504 -12.99 -33.12 -14.22
C LEU A 504 -11.72 -32.33 -13.91
N THR A 505 -10.77 -32.28 -14.85
CA THR A 505 -9.52 -31.53 -14.73
C THR A 505 -9.80 -30.03 -14.61
N ASN A 506 -10.71 -29.52 -15.45
CA ASN A 506 -11.15 -28.13 -15.40
C ASN A 506 -11.87 -27.81 -14.09
N LEU A 507 -12.78 -28.68 -13.64
CA LEU A 507 -13.50 -28.51 -12.38
C LEU A 507 -12.55 -28.39 -11.18
N VAL A 508 -11.59 -29.32 -11.05
CA VAL A 508 -10.62 -29.31 -9.94
C VAL A 508 -9.66 -28.13 -10.03
N GLY A 509 -9.20 -27.79 -11.24
CA GLY A 509 -8.36 -26.62 -11.48
C GLY A 509 -9.05 -25.31 -11.04
N ILE A 510 -10.32 -25.14 -11.41
CA ILE A 510 -11.14 -23.98 -11.00
C ILE A 510 -11.31 -23.93 -9.47
N ILE A 511 -11.64 -25.07 -8.82
CA ILE A 511 -11.82 -25.12 -7.36
C ILE A 511 -10.53 -24.74 -6.63
N LEU A 512 -9.38 -25.29 -7.06
CA LEU A 512 -8.09 -24.99 -6.45
C LEU A 512 -7.74 -23.51 -6.59
N ALA A 513 -7.85 -22.99 -7.81
CA ALA A 513 -7.55 -21.60 -8.11
C ALA A 513 -8.45 -20.66 -7.29
N ALA A 514 -9.76 -20.89 -7.27
CA ALA A 514 -10.70 -20.10 -6.48
C ALA A 514 -10.38 -20.15 -4.97
N LEU A 515 -10.04 -21.33 -4.45
CA LEU A 515 -9.65 -21.52 -3.05
C LEU A 515 -8.38 -20.73 -2.70
N LEU A 516 -7.36 -20.78 -3.56
CA LEU A 516 -6.13 -20.02 -3.39
C LEU A 516 -6.38 -18.51 -3.47
N THR A 517 -7.22 -18.06 -4.41
CA THR A 517 -7.61 -16.65 -4.53
C THR A 517 -8.33 -16.17 -3.27
N PHE A 518 -9.31 -16.90 -2.75
CA PHE A 518 -9.98 -16.52 -1.50
C PHE A 518 -9.02 -16.50 -0.30
N ARG A 519 -8.02 -17.40 -0.28
CA ARG A 519 -6.97 -17.39 0.74
C ARG A 519 -6.10 -16.14 0.64
N VAL A 520 -5.66 -15.77 -0.56
CA VAL A 520 -4.88 -14.55 -0.83
C VAL A 520 -5.68 -13.29 -0.51
N LEU A 521 -6.99 -13.28 -0.76
CA LEU A 521 -7.87 -12.16 -0.45
C LEU A 521 -8.23 -12.06 1.05
N GLY A 522 -7.76 -12.98 1.89
CA GLY A 522 -7.95 -12.87 3.34
C GLY A 522 -9.28 -13.40 3.87
N PHE A 523 -10.02 -14.19 3.08
CA PHE A 523 -11.29 -14.79 3.52
C PHE A 523 -11.11 -16.07 4.36
N SER A 524 -9.86 -16.45 4.63
CA SER A 524 -9.51 -17.64 5.41
C SER A 524 -9.26 -17.31 6.90
N PRO A 525 -9.84 -18.08 7.84
CA PRO A 525 -9.35 -18.07 9.22
C PRO A 525 -7.93 -18.67 9.23
N ALA A 526 -6.93 -17.86 9.58
CA ALA A 526 -5.49 -18.10 9.43
C ALA A 526 -4.95 -19.48 9.90
N VAL A 527 -5.72 -20.23 10.69
CA VAL A 527 -5.32 -21.50 11.31
C VAL A 527 -5.94 -22.75 10.64
N LYS A 528 -7.03 -22.65 9.86
CA LYS A 528 -7.82 -23.84 9.44
C LYS A 528 -7.63 -24.30 7.99
N ALA A 529 -7.05 -23.50 7.10
CA ALA A 529 -7.06 -23.78 5.66
C ALA A 529 -5.96 -24.72 5.12
N ARG A 530 -4.96 -25.12 5.92
CA ARG A 530 -3.81 -25.93 5.41
C ARG A 530 -4.23 -27.30 4.86
N ARG A 531 -5.18 -27.97 5.52
CA ARG A 531 -5.68 -29.30 5.13
C ARG A 531 -6.52 -29.26 3.86
N SER A 532 -7.37 -28.24 3.68
CA SER A 532 -8.23 -28.11 2.51
C SER A 532 -7.43 -27.84 1.23
N VAL A 533 -6.41 -26.97 1.30
CA VAL A 533 -5.47 -26.76 0.18
C VAL A 533 -4.77 -28.07 -0.18
N PHE A 534 -4.31 -28.82 0.82
CA PHE A 534 -3.62 -30.09 0.59
C PHE A 534 -4.53 -31.14 -0.08
N ILE A 535 -5.80 -31.25 0.33
CA ILE A 535 -6.75 -32.19 -0.27
C ILE A 535 -6.99 -31.85 -1.76
N VAL A 536 -7.22 -30.57 -2.08
CA VAL A 536 -7.46 -30.17 -3.48
C VAL A 536 -6.19 -30.31 -4.31
N LEU A 537 -5.01 -30.02 -3.74
CA LEU A 537 -3.72 -30.27 -4.39
C LEU A 537 -3.50 -31.76 -4.67
N LEU A 538 -3.84 -32.64 -3.73
CA LEU A 538 -3.77 -34.09 -3.91
C LEU A 538 -4.70 -34.56 -5.03
N MET A 539 -5.95 -34.07 -5.05
CA MET A 539 -6.89 -34.35 -6.15
C MET A 539 -6.36 -33.87 -7.49
N MET A 540 -5.76 -32.67 -7.54
CA MET A 540 -5.16 -32.14 -8.76
C MET A 540 -4.02 -33.04 -9.24
N VAL A 541 -3.07 -33.43 -8.37
CA VAL A 541 -1.96 -34.33 -8.73
C VAL A 541 -2.50 -35.68 -9.23
N MET A 542 -3.53 -36.23 -8.58
CA MET A 542 -4.17 -37.48 -8.98
C MET A 542 -4.80 -37.39 -10.39
N ILE A 543 -5.31 -36.21 -10.77
CA ILE A 543 -5.95 -35.98 -12.07
C ILE A 543 -4.93 -35.60 -13.16
N THR A 544 -3.83 -34.94 -12.81
CA THR A 544 -2.76 -34.60 -13.77
C THR A 544 -2.02 -35.84 -14.28
N VAL A 545 -1.95 -36.92 -13.50
CA VAL A 545 -1.29 -38.17 -13.91
C VAL A 545 -1.98 -38.81 -15.12
N PRO A 546 -3.31 -39.09 -15.13
CA PRO A 546 -4.03 -39.55 -16.32
C PRO A 546 -3.94 -38.58 -17.50
N LEU A 547 -3.94 -37.26 -17.24
CA LEU A 547 -3.85 -36.24 -18.27
C LEU A 547 -2.50 -36.29 -19.01
N TYR A 548 -1.40 -36.57 -18.31
CA TYR A 548 -0.08 -36.75 -18.91
C TYR A 548 0.00 -37.98 -19.80
N PHE A 549 -0.66 -39.08 -19.41
CA PHE A 549 -0.70 -40.33 -20.20
C PHE A 549 -1.70 -40.32 -21.35
N SER A 550 -2.63 -39.36 -21.38
CA SER A 550 -3.58 -39.18 -22.48
C SER A 550 -3.01 -38.37 -23.64
N TYR A 551 -1.77 -37.88 -23.52
CA TYR A 551 -1.06 -37.09 -24.53
C TYR A 551 -0.15 -37.96 -25.40
#